data_AF-A0A1Q3CZ15-F1
#
_entry.id   AF-A0A1Q3CZ15-F1
#
_cell.length_a   1.000
_cell.length_b   1.000
_cell.length_c   1.000
_cell.angle_alpha   90.00
_cell.angle_beta   90.00
_cell.angle_gamma   90.00
#
_symmetry.space_group_name_H-M   'P 1'
#
loop_
_entity.id
_entity.type
_entity.pdbx_description
1 polymer ?
#
loop_
_entity_poly.entity_id
_entity_poly.type
_entity_poly.pdbx_seq_one_letter_code
_entity_poly.pdbx_strand_id
1 'polypeptide(L)'
;MEESRDHLLCQCPYTNGTWQAVLCMCNLSRFILPWSLELQWLVDHSKGKTFSAVLRKIAAAATVYHIWMERNRRIFRNGFLPQHDIILKIRAEVVCKFKGLGPVMDSEKNRSLGENWGINMADLRN
;
A
#
# COMPACT_ATOMS: atom_id res chain seq x y z
N MET A 1 24.28 9.51 -6.75
CA MET A 1 22.98 8.90 -6.41
C MET A 1 22.89 7.61 -7.19
N GLU A 2 22.77 6.49 -6.51
CA GLU A 2 22.66 5.19 -7.18
C GLU A 2 21.20 5.00 -7.61
N GLU A 3 20.94 5.05 -8.91
CA GLU A 3 19.62 4.80 -9.49
C GLU A 3 19.36 3.30 -9.66
N SER A 4 19.57 2.53 -8.59
CA SER A 4 19.14 1.13 -8.58
C SER A 4 17.63 1.07 -8.35
N ARG A 5 16.97 0.09 -8.97
CA ARG A 5 15.55 -0.19 -8.75
C ARG A 5 15.20 -0.31 -7.26
N ASP A 6 16.09 -0.93 -6.49
CA ASP A 6 15.93 -1.17 -5.07
C ASP A 6 16.01 0.14 -4.27
N HIS A 7 16.94 1.04 -4.63
CA HIS A 7 16.99 2.39 -4.04
C HIS A 7 15.70 3.16 -4.32
N LEU A 8 15.25 3.14 -5.58
CA LEU A 8 14.11 3.92 -6.02
C LEU A 8 12.78 3.41 -5.46
N LEU A 9 12.61 2.09 -5.32
CA LEU A 9 11.35 1.51 -4.91
C LEU A 9 11.27 1.21 -3.41
N CYS A 10 12.39 0.91 -2.73
CA CYS A 10 12.35 0.35 -1.37
C CYS A 10 13.34 0.94 -0.37
N GLN A 11 14.53 1.39 -0.79
CA GLN A 11 15.60 1.75 0.16
C GLN A 11 15.81 3.26 0.34
N CYS A 12 15.35 4.11 -0.59
CA CYS A 12 15.35 5.55 -0.38
C CYS A 12 14.47 5.88 0.85
N PRO A 13 14.90 6.77 1.77
CA PRO A 13 14.14 7.09 2.99
C PRO A 13 12.68 7.47 2.70
N TYR A 14 12.43 8.17 1.60
CA TYR A 14 11.10 8.58 1.16
C TYR A 14 10.20 7.37 0.82
N THR A 15 10.69 6.45 -0.02
CA THR A 15 9.91 5.28 -0.45
C THR A 15 9.84 4.22 0.62
N ASN A 16 10.92 4.03 1.37
CA ASN A 16 10.96 3.16 2.55
C ASN A 16 9.91 3.58 3.60
N GLY A 17 9.88 4.86 3.96
CA GLY A 17 8.89 5.39 4.90
C GLY A 17 7.45 5.27 4.39
N THR A 18 7.24 5.42 3.08
CA THR A 18 5.94 5.18 2.44
C THR A 18 5.51 3.73 2.58
N TRP A 19 6.40 2.77 2.25
CA TRP A 19 6.13 1.35 2.41
C TRP A 19 5.87 0.97 3.87
N GLN A 20 6.67 1.49 4.81
CA GLN A 20 6.50 1.20 6.23
C GLN A 20 5.12 1.62 6.73
N ALA A 21 4.66 2.82 6.36
CA ALA A 21 3.32 3.29 6.71
C ALA A 21 2.23 2.37 6.15
N VAL A 22 2.36 1.95 4.88
CA VAL A 22 1.39 1.05 4.22
C VAL A 22 1.38 -0.35 4.85
N LEU A 23 2.54 -0.90 5.19
CA LEU A 23 2.64 -2.18 5.88
C LEU A 23 2.03 -2.10 7.29
N CYS A 24 2.28 -1.03 8.04
CA CYS A 24 1.64 -0.80 9.33
C CYS A 24 0.11 -0.76 9.20
N MET A 25 -0.44 -0.05 8.21
CA MET A 25 -1.88 -0.07 7.93
C MET A 25 -2.39 -1.48 7.57
N CYS A 26 -1.53 -2.35 7.05
CA CYS A 26 -1.84 -3.76 6.76
C CYS A 26 -1.69 -4.71 7.97
N ASN A 27 -1.47 -4.20 9.19
CA ASN A 27 -1.10 -4.97 10.37
C ASN A 27 0.17 -5.81 10.18
N LEU A 28 1.17 -5.26 9.48
CA LEU A 28 2.45 -5.90 9.21
C LEU A 28 3.59 -5.07 9.80
N SER A 29 4.21 -5.60 10.86
CA SER A 29 5.40 -5.01 11.48
C SER A 29 6.64 -5.78 11.02
N ARG A 30 7.26 -5.32 9.92
CA ARG A 30 8.49 -5.89 9.37
C ARG A 30 9.31 -4.81 8.67
N PHE A 31 10.60 -5.09 8.47
CA PHE A 31 11.48 -4.27 7.65
C PHE A 31 11.23 -4.49 6.17
N ILE A 32 11.34 -3.42 5.38
CA ILE A 32 11.27 -3.50 3.92
C ILE A 32 12.51 -4.24 3.39
N LEU A 33 12.27 -5.20 2.51
CA LEU A 33 13.30 -6.00 1.86
C LEU A 33 13.80 -5.31 0.59
N PRO A 34 14.96 -5.74 0.05
CA PRO A 34 15.33 -5.45 -1.33
C PRO A 34 14.18 -5.80 -2.29
N TRP A 35 14.03 -5.04 -3.38
CA TRP A 35 12.78 -5.04 -4.18
C TRP A 35 12.37 -6.43 -4.67
N SER A 36 13.32 -7.24 -5.15
CA SER A 36 13.04 -8.60 -5.63
C SER A 36 12.45 -9.49 -4.53
N LEU A 37 12.96 -9.36 -3.29
CA LEU A 37 12.48 -10.11 -2.14
C LEU A 37 11.17 -9.54 -1.60
N GLU A 38 11.00 -8.21 -1.64
CA GLU A 38 9.74 -7.56 -1.27
C GLU A 38 8.60 -8.00 -2.18
N LEU A 39 8.83 -8.01 -3.49
CA LEU A 39 7.86 -8.49 -4.48
C LEU A 39 7.49 -9.96 -4.25
N GLN A 40 8.49 -10.82 -4.04
CA GLN A 40 8.23 -12.24 -3.76
C GLN A 40 7.40 -12.39 -2.49
N TRP A 41 7.75 -11.67 -1.43
CA TRP A 41 7.00 -11.66 -0.18
C TRP A 41 5.55 -11.21 -0.38
N LEU A 42 5.32 -10.14 -1.14
CA LEU A 42 3.97 -9.65 -1.47
C LEU A 42 3.15 -10.69 -2.25
N VAL A 43 3.76 -11.36 -3.21
CA VAL A 43 3.13 -12.44 -3.99
C VAL A 43 2.73 -13.59 -3.08
N ASP A 44 3.60 -14.01 -2.17
CA ASP A 44 3.36 -15.15 -1.28
C ASP A 44 2.33 -14.85 -0.19
N HIS A 45 2.35 -13.65 0.39
CA HIS A 45 1.53 -13.27 1.56
C HIS A 45 0.21 -12.60 1.20
N SER A 46 -0.05 -12.45 -0.09
CA SER A 46 -1.31 -11.94 -0.62
C SER A 46 -2.07 -12.98 -1.44
N LYS A 47 -1.73 -14.27 -1.39
CA LYS A 47 -2.47 -15.32 -2.11
C LYS A 47 -3.90 -15.47 -1.58
N GLY A 48 -4.80 -15.90 -2.48
CA GLY A 48 -6.20 -16.14 -2.15
C GLY A 48 -7.12 -14.92 -2.27
N LYS A 49 -8.33 -15.05 -1.69
CA LYS A 49 -9.45 -14.10 -1.78
C LYS A 49 -9.91 -13.57 -0.40
N THR A 50 -9.12 -13.79 0.65
CA THR A 50 -9.45 -13.24 1.97
C THR A 50 -9.34 -11.71 1.95
N PHE A 51 -10.09 -11.05 2.84
CA PHE A 51 -10.05 -9.58 2.99
C PHE A 51 -8.61 -9.05 3.10
N SER A 52 -7.82 -9.61 4.02
CA SER A 52 -6.43 -9.19 4.21
C SER A 52 -5.56 -9.44 2.98
N ALA A 53 -5.76 -10.55 2.27
CA ALA A 53 -4.99 -10.84 1.05
C ALA A 53 -5.32 -9.84 -0.07
N VAL A 54 -6.60 -9.56 -0.30
CA VAL A 54 -7.04 -8.62 -1.33
C VAL A 54 -6.61 -7.19 -0.99
N LEU A 55 -6.79 -6.76 0.26
CA LEU A 55 -6.38 -5.44 0.71
C LEU A 55 -4.87 -5.23 0.53
N ARG A 56 -4.04 -6.21 0.89
CA ARG A 56 -2.59 -6.15 0.70
C ARG A 56 -2.20 -6.03 -0.78
N LYS A 57 -2.85 -6.77 -1.69
CA LYS A 57 -2.61 -6.62 -3.14
C LYS A 57 -2.86 -5.20 -3.60
N ILE A 58 -4.02 -4.64 -3.24
CA ILE A 58 -4.43 -3.30 -3.67
C ILE A 58 -3.49 -2.25 -3.07
N ALA A 59 -3.18 -2.36 -1.77
CA ALA A 59 -2.26 -1.48 -1.07
C ALA A 59 -0.86 -1.50 -1.70
N ALA A 60 -0.32 -2.68 -1.99
CA ALA A 60 0.97 -2.81 -2.65
C ALA A 60 0.97 -2.21 -4.07
N ALA A 61 -0.06 -2.53 -4.86
CA ALA A 61 -0.19 -1.99 -6.22
C ALA A 61 -0.32 -0.47 -6.23
N ALA A 62 -1.15 0.10 -5.35
CA ALA A 62 -1.30 1.55 -5.19
C ALA A 62 0.01 2.21 -4.73
N THR A 63 0.75 1.58 -3.82
CA THR A 63 2.04 2.11 -3.34
C THR A 63 3.06 2.20 -4.46
N VAL A 64 3.23 1.12 -5.23
CA VAL A 64 4.14 1.09 -6.40
C VAL A 64 3.74 2.14 -7.42
N TYR A 65 2.43 2.23 -7.72
CA TYR A 65 1.90 3.21 -8.66
C TYR A 65 2.20 4.64 -8.23
N HIS A 66 1.91 5.00 -6.97
CA HIS A 66 2.13 6.35 -6.49
C HIS A 66 3.61 6.73 -6.34
N ILE A 67 4.49 5.78 -6.00
CA ILE A 67 5.94 5.98 -6.04
C ILE A 67 6.39 6.30 -7.48
N TRP A 68 5.92 5.52 -8.45
CA TRP A 68 6.23 5.75 -9.87
C TRP A 68 5.71 7.12 -10.35
N MET A 69 4.47 7.46 -10.00
CA MET A 69 3.87 8.76 -10.34
C MET A 69 4.67 9.93 -9.75
N GLU A 70 5.15 9.81 -8.52
CA GLU A 70 5.96 10.84 -7.87
C GLU A 70 7.34 10.99 -8.51
N ARG A 71 7.99 9.88 -8.84
CA ARG A 71 9.25 9.91 -9.59
C ARG A 71 9.07 10.64 -10.92
N ASN A 72 8.01 10.33 -11.66
CA ASN A 72 7.69 11.03 -12.91
C ASN A 72 7.37 12.52 -12.69
N ARG A 73 6.68 12.87 -11.61
CA ARG A 73 6.42 14.28 -11.25
C ARG A 73 7.73 15.04 -11.04
N ARG A 74 8.69 14.45 -10.34
CA ARG A 74 10.01 15.09 -10.11
C ARG A 74 10.77 15.30 -11.40
N ILE A 75 10.80 14.27 -12.26
CA ILE A 75 11.55 14.31 -13.53
C ILE A 75 10.91 15.29 -14.52
N PHE A 76 9.60 15.22 -14.73
CA PHE A 76 8.94 15.91 -15.85
C PHE A 76 8.19 17.18 -15.47
N ARG A 77 7.89 17.38 -14.18
CA ARG A 77 7.09 18.54 -13.72
C ARG A 77 7.82 19.39 -12.68
N ASN A 78 9.09 19.07 -12.38
CA ASN A 78 9.89 19.72 -11.35
C ASN A 78 9.12 19.91 -10.02
N GLY A 79 8.31 18.92 -9.66
CA GLY A 79 7.44 18.96 -8.49
C GLY A 79 7.77 17.85 -7.51
N PHE A 80 7.47 18.10 -6.23
CA PHE A 80 7.69 17.14 -5.14
C PHE A 80 6.45 17.11 -4.26
N LEU A 81 5.97 15.92 -3.94
CA LEU A 81 4.99 15.73 -2.88
C LEU A 81 5.69 15.27 -1.60
N PRO A 82 5.31 15.84 -0.43
CA PRO A 82 5.67 15.27 0.85
C PRO A 82 5.22 13.81 0.98
N GLN A 83 6.00 13.02 1.73
CA GLN A 83 5.72 11.59 1.95
C GLN A 83 4.29 11.36 2.48
N HIS A 84 3.87 12.20 3.42
CA HIS A 84 2.53 12.18 3.99
C HIS A 84 1.43 12.28 2.92
N ASP A 85 1.57 13.17 1.95
CA ASP A 85 0.55 13.41 0.93
C ASP A 85 0.42 12.22 -0.03
N ILE A 86 1.52 11.51 -0.30
CA ILE A 86 1.47 10.27 -1.05
C ILE A 86 0.77 9.16 -0.27
N ILE A 87 1.05 9.04 1.02
CA ILE A 87 0.37 8.06 1.88
C ILE A 87 -1.14 8.31 1.89
N LEU A 88 -1.57 9.59 1.97
CA LEU A 88 -3.00 9.93 1.87
C LEU A 88 -3.62 9.54 0.53
N LYS A 89 -2.90 9.75 -0.58
CA LYS A 89 -3.36 9.33 -1.91
C LYS A 89 -3.48 7.82 -2.04
N ILE A 90 -2.48 7.08 -1.56
CA ILE A 90 -2.52 5.61 -1.50
C ILE A 90 -3.73 5.16 -0.69
N ARG A 91 -3.95 5.74 0.51
CA ARG A 91 -5.09 5.41 1.36
C ARG A 91 -6.42 5.64 0.63
N ALA A 92 -6.59 6.81 0.01
CA ALA A 92 -7.81 7.14 -0.72
C ALA A 92 -8.05 6.17 -1.90
N GLU A 93 -7.01 5.83 -2.67
CA GLU A 93 -7.14 4.88 -3.79
C GLU A 93 -7.50 3.48 -3.31
N VAL A 94 -6.87 3.00 -2.24
CA VAL A 94 -7.16 1.68 -1.65
C VAL A 94 -8.61 1.63 -1.16
N VAL A 95 -9.06 2.63 -0.40
CA VAL A 95 -10.45 2.70 0.09
C VAL A 95 -11.44 2.73 -1.08
N CYS A 96 -11.16 3.52 -2.12
CA CYS A 96 -12.03 3.62 -3.30
C CYS A 96 -12.14 2.28 -4.04
N LYS A 97 -11.01 1.62 -4.32
CA LYS A 97 -11.00 0.31 -4.98
C LYS A 97 -11.65 -0.76 -4.13
N PHE A 98 -11.50 -0.67 -2.81
CA PHE A 98 -12.05 -1.65 -1.89
C PHE A 98 -13.57 -1.58 -1.79
N LYS A 99 -14.17 -0.38 -1.77
CA LYS A 99 -15.63 -0.21 -1.79
C LYS A 99 -16.31 -0.87 -3.00
N GLY A 100 -15.57 -1.09 -4.10
CA GLY A 100 -16.06 -1.81 -5.27
C GLY A 100 -15.98 -3.35 -5.17
N LEU A 101 -15.43 -3.91 -4.08
CA LEU A 101 -15.11 -5.33 -3.96
C LEU A 101 -16.12 -6.11 -3.11
N GLY A 102 -17.41 -5.94 -3.37
CA GLY A 102 -18.48 -6.80 -2.86
C GLY A 102 -18.50 -7.03 -1.34
N PRO A 103 -19.29 -7.99 -0.87
CA PRO A 103 -19.48 -8.19 0.55
C PRO A 103 -18.28 -8.86 1.22
N VAL A 104 -17.91 -8.38 2.41
CA VAL A 104 -16.84 -8.96 3.22
C VAL A 104 -17.38 -9.51 4.55
N MET A 105 -16.95 -10.72 4.90
CA MET A 105 -17.26 -11.32 6.21
C MET A 105 -16.71 -10.45 7.35
N ASP A 106 -17.58 -10.10 8.29
CA ASP A 106 -17.18 -9.41 9.51
C ASP A 106 -16.46 -10.38 10.45
N SER A 107 -15.22 -10.04 10.79
CA SER A 107 -14.43 -10.70 11.82
C SER A 107 -13.58 -9.64 12.51
N GLU A 108 -13.14 -9.90 13.74
CA GLU A 108 -12.28 -8.97 14.49
C GLU A 108 -11.02 -8.59 13.70
N LYS A 109 -10.40 -9.57 13.04
CA LYS A 109 -9.24 -9.34 12.16
C LYS A 109 -9.56 -8.38 11.00
N ASN A 110 -10.73 -8.50 10.40
CA ASN A 110 -11.14 -7.62 9.31
C ASN A 110 -11.55 -6.23 9.81
N ARG A 111 -12.15 -6.13 11.01
CA ARG A 111 -12.48 -4.85 11.66
C ARG A 111 -11.24 -4.03 11.99
N SER A 112 -10.29 -4.62 12.72
CA SER A 112 -9.02 -3.96 13.03
C SER A 112 -8.30 -3.49 11.76
N LEU A 113 -8.27 -4.36 10.74
CA LEU A 113 -7.65 -4.01 9.48
C LEU A 113 -8.45 -2.93 8.72
N GLY A 114 -9.78 -2.95 8.73
CA GLY A 114 -10.62 -1.89 8.16
C GLY A 114 -10.42 -0.54 8.86
N GLU A 115 -10.37 -0.52 10.19
CA GLU A 115 -10.14 0.67 11.02
C GLU A 115 -8.85 1.40 10.64
N ASN A 116 -7.75 0.67 10.45
CA ASN A 116 -6.47 1.23 10.01
C ASN A 116 -6.57 2.02 8.69
N TRP A 117 -7.48 1.59 7.80
CA TRP A 117 -7.72 2.25 6.51
C TRP A 117 -8.85 3.28 6.59
N GLY A 118 -9.59 3.36 7.69
CA GLY A 118 -10.81 4.18 7.85
C GLY A 118 -12.01 3.59 7.12
N ILE A 119 -12.07 2.25 7.01
CA ILE A 119 -13.16 1.51 6.38
C ILE A 119 -14.03 0.91 7.47
N ASN A 120 -15.33 1.23 7.45
CA ASN A 120 -16.31 0.56 8.30
C ASN A 120 -16.78 -0.73 7.60
N MET A 121 -16.64 -1.87 8.28
CA MET A 121 -17.06 -3.16 7.75
C MET A 121 -18.57 -3.23 7.48
N ALA A 122 -19.39 -2.40 8.16
CA ALA A 122 -20.82 -2.29 7.91
C ALA A 122 -21.13 -1.73 6.51
N ASP A 123 -20.27 -0.85 5.98
CA ASP A 123 -20.43 -0.25 4.64
C ASP A 123 -20.21 -1.27 3.52
N LEU A 124 -19.68 -2.45 3.86
CA LEU A 124 -19.27 -3.52 2.94
C LEU A 124 -20.17 -4.75 3.04
N ARG A 125 -21.41 -4.62 3.53
CA ARG A 125 -22.35 -5.75 3.71
C ARG A 125 -23.43 -5.88 2.61
N ASN A 126 -23.42 -5.02 1.60
CA ASN A 126 -24.44 -4.99 0.54
C ASN A 126 -24.06 -5.83 -0.69
#